data_AF-A0A7Y3PD69-F1
#
_entry.id   AF-A0A7Y3PD69-F1
#
_cell.length_a   1.000
_cell.length_b   1.000
_cell.length_c   1.000
_cell.angle_alpha   90.00
_cell.angle_beta   90.00
_cell.angle_gamma   90.00
#
_symmetry.space_group_name_H-M   'P 1'
#
loop_
_entity.id
_entity.type
_entity.pdbx_description
1 polymer ?
#
loop_
_entity_poly.entity_id
_entity_poly.type
_entity_poly.pdbx_seq_one_letter_code
_entity_poly.pdbx_strand_id
1 'polypeptide(L)'
;SELVHVELADLDRRHRTVGLWVKGGGRRTASLHVGTMEHLEYWLDLRGDGAGPLFPSLRKGGYIGDQSMSDHQYWKMLHQRSEEAEVDPVISPHDLRRWYVSSLLDEGVDVFQVMRSVGHKRVDTTFRYDRRSQNRLRDIVDGLNLPGLVDLERDED
;
A
#
# COMPACT_ATOMS: atom_id res chain seq x y z
N SER A 1 12.41 0.63 8.88
CA SER A 1 11.14 0.44 8.16
C SER A 1 10.10 1.36 8.76
N GLU A 2 9.11 1.87 8.02
CA GLU A 2 8.05 2.72 8.62
C GLU A 2 7.17 1.91 9.59
N LEU A 3 7.00 0.60 9.31
CA LEU A 3 6.12 -0.29 10.07
C LEU A 3 6.57 -0.56 11.51
N VAL A 4 7.89 -0.60 11.77
CA VAL A 4 8.40 -0.94 13.11
C VAL A 4 8.23 0.19 14.12
N HIS A 5 7.91 1.40 13.66
CA HIS A 5 7.71 2.58 14.50
C HIS A 5 6.24 2.94 14.71
N VAL A 6 5.31 2.09 14.26
CA VAL A 6 3.88 2.31 14.42
C VAL A 6 3.48 1.99 15.85
N GLU A 7 2.80 2.91 16.51
CA GLU A 7 2.21 2.71 17.83
C GLU A 7 0.76 2.22 17.70
N LEU A 8 0.24 1.52 18.71
CA LEU A 8 -1.18 1.12 18.72
C LEU A 8 -2.12 2.33 18.57
N ALA A 9 -1.74 3.47 19.15
CA ALA A 9 -2.49 4.72 19.06
C ALA A 9 -2.57 5.29 17.64
N ASP A 10 -1.73 4.84 16.72
CA ASP A 10 -1.77 5.26 15.32
C ASP A 10 -2.83 4.49 14.50
N LEU A 11 -3.39 3.40 15.04
CA LEU A 11 -4.42 2.58 14.38
C LEU A 11 -5.83 3.11 14.67
N ASP A 12 -6.54 3.48 13.62
CA ASP A 12 -7.98 3.75 13.66
C ASP A 12 -8.74 2.54 13.11
N ARG A 13 -9.25 1.72 14.04
CA ARG A 13 -10.03 0.50 13.73
C ARG A 13 -11.33 0.81 13.00
N ARG A 14 -11.96 1.97 13.28
CA ARG A 14 -13.26 2.34 12.70
C ARG A 14 -13.12 2.70 11.23
N HIS A 15 -12.11 3.50 10.90
CA HIS A 15 -11.85 3.94 9.54
C HIS A 15 -10.91 3.01 8.76
N ARG A 16 -10.37 1.97 9.43
CA ARG A 16 -9.36 1.04 8.88
C ARG A 16 -8.16 1.81 8.34
N THR A 17 -7.60 2.68 9.16
CA THR A 17 -6.45 3.48 8.76
C THR A 17 -5.35 3.41 9.79
N VAL A 18 -4.10 3.56 9.34
CA VAL A 18 -2.93 3.68 10.21
C VAL A 18 -2.14 4.94 9.90
N GLY A 19 -1.77 5.68 10.93
CA GLY A 19 -0.85 6.81 10.83
C GLY A 19 0.60 6.34 10.71
N LEU A 20 1.30 6.79 9.68
CA LEU A 20 2.69 6.46 9.42
C LEU A 20 3.55 7.71 9.44
N TRP A 21 4.67 7.66 10.16
CA TRP A 21 5.65 8.73 10.19
C TRP A 21 6.49 8.74 8.92
N VAL A 22 6.55 9.89 8.25
CA VAL A 22 7.39 10.08 7.07
C VAL A 22 8.69 10.78 7.42
N LYS A 23 9.76 10.37 6.74
CA LYS A 23 11.08 11.00 6.85
C LYS A 23 10.98 12.49 6.51
N GLY A 24 11.26 13.34 7.49
CA GLY A 24 11.15 14.80 7.38
C GLY A 24 10.08 15.45 8.27
N GLY A 25 9.46 14.70 9.19
CA GLY A 25 8.63 15.29 10.26
C GLY A 25 7.14 15.41 9.93
N GLY A 26 6.63 14.61 9.00
CA GLY A 26 5.19 14.56 8.68
C GLY A 26 4.54 13.25 9.08
N ARG A 27 3.20 13.21 8.98
CA ARG A 27 2.40 11.98 9.06
C ARG A 27 1.65 11.77 7.75
N ARG A 28 1.55 10.51 7.32
CA ARG A 28 0.63 10.09 6.26
C ARG A 28 -0.33 9.06 6.81
N THR A 29 -1.54 9.03 6.28
CA THR A 29 -2.53 8.02 6.63
C THR A 29 -2.56 6.96 5.54
N ALA A 30 -2.42 5.70 5.92
CA ALA A 30 -2.57 4.56 5.01
C ALA A 30 -3.90 3.84 5.32
N SER A 31 -4.71 3.62 4.29
CA SER A 31 -5.91 2.79 4.39
C SER A 31 -5.55 1.31 4.36
N LEU A 32 -6.23 0.53 5.18
CA LEU A 32 -6.01 -0.90 5.36
C LEU A 32 -7.12 -1.67 4.66
N HIS A 33 -6.74 -2.73 3.94
CA HIS A 33 -7.68 -3.68 3.37
C HIS A 33 -8.46 -4.36 4.50
N VAL A 34 -9.71 -4.76 4.25
CA VAL A 34 -10.55 -5.44 5.28
C VAL A 34 -9.86 -6.69 5.82
N GLY A 35 -9.28 -7.51 4.95
CA GLY A 35 -8.49 -8.67 5.36
C GLY A 35 -7.24 -8.31 6.17
N THR A 36 -6.61 -7.16 5.94
CA THR A 36 -5.50 -6.70 6.80
C THR A 36 -5.99 -6.39 8.21
N MET A 37 -7.17 -5.78 8.32
CA MET A 37 -7.79 -5.55 9.63
C MET A 37 -8.12 -6.86 10.33
N GLU A 38 -8.68 -7.85 9.66
CA GLU A 38 -8.96 -9.17 10.26
C GLU A 38 -7.71 -9.81 10.89
N HIS A 39 -6.58 -9.75 10.19
CA HIS A 39 -5.30 -10.26 10.71
C HIS A 39 -4.75 -9.39 11.86
N LEU A 40 -4.95 -8.08 11.81
CA LEU A 40 -4.58 -7.17 12.89
C LEU A 40 -5.42 -7.41 14.14
N GLU A 41 -6.73 -7.63 14.00
CA GLU A 41 -7.62 -7.94 15.13
C GLU A 41 -7.17 -9.23 15.83
N TYR A 42 -6.91 -10.30 15.07
CA TYR A 42 -6.36 -11.54 15.62
C TYR A 42 -5.01 -11.32 16.32
N TRP A 43 -4.16 -10.47 15.75
CA TRP A 43 -2.89 -10.10 16.39
C TRP A 43 -3.11 -9.32 17.70
N LEU A 44 -4.08 -8.40 17.74
CA LEU A 44 -4.42 -7.62 18.93
C LEU A 44 -4.98 -8.50 20.06
N ASP A 45 -5.68 -9.59 19.74
CA ASP A 45 -6.11 -10.58 20.74
C ASP A 45 -4.92 -11.26 21.44
N LEU A 46 -3.80 -11.44 20.73
CA LEU A 46 -2.57 -12.04 21.26
C LEU A 46 -1.65 -11.01 21.95
N ARG A 47 -1.50 -9.84 21.34
CA ARG A 47 -0.68 -8.72 21.84
C ARG A 47 -1.31 -8.05 23.07
N GLY A 48 -2.64 -7.99 23.11
CA GLY A 48 -3.43 -7.17 24.01
C GLY A 48 -3.61 -5.72 23.54
N ASP A 49 -4.54 -5.00 24.17
CA ASP A 49 -4.87 -3.59 23.87
C ASP A 49 -4.03 -2.56 24.65
N GLY A 50 -2.96 -3.02 25.34
CA GLY A 50 -2.06 -2.14 26.08
C GLY A 50 -1.37 -1.12 25.16
N ALA A 51 -1.16 0.10 25.69
CA ALA A 51 -0.41 1.14 24.99
C ALA A 51 1.00 0.65 24.61
N GLY A 52 1.55 1.20 23.53
CA GLY A 52 2.88 0.88 23.02
C GLY A 52 2.87 0.40 21.56
N PRO A 53 3.99 -0.18 21.09
CA PRO A 53 4.20 -0.47 19.68
C PRO A 53 3.13 -1.40 19.11
N LEU A 54 2.61 -1.12 17.92
CA LEU A 54 1.66 -2.02 17.25
C LEU A 54 2.30 -3.37 16.95
N PHE A 55 3.61 -3.37 16.66
CA PHE A 55 4.43 -4.56 16.46
C PHE A 55 5.61 -4.56 17.44
N PRO A 56 5.43 -5.08 18.66
CA PRO A 56 6.51 -5.19 19.62
C PRO A 56 7.52 -6.28 19.22
N SER A 57 8.68 -6.22 19.84
CA SER A 57 9.74 -7.22 19.71
C SER A 57 9.25 -8.59 20.17
N LEU A 58 9.67 -9.63 19.45
CA LEU A 58 9.31 -11.02 19.75
C LEU A 58 10.57 -11.73 20.21
N ARG A 59 10.52 -12.33 21.39
CA ARG A 59 11.62 -13.10 21.97
C ARG A 59 11.37 -14.59 21.79
N LYS A 60 12.42 -15.39 21.94
CA LYS A 60 12.32 -16.87 21.88
C LYS A 60 11.26 -17.36 22.86
N GLY A 61 10.41 -18.29 22.42
CA GLY A 61 9.33 -18.86 23.25
C GLY A 61 8.01 -18.10 23.16
N GLY A 62 7.85 -17.14 22.24
CA GLY A 62 6.57 -16.45 22.01
C GLY A 62 6.32 -15.25 22.92
N TYR A 63 7.31 -14.84 23.72
CA TYR A 63 7.18 -13.66 24.57
C TYR A 63 7.16 -12.38 23.73
N ILE A 64 6.09 -11.60 23.92
CA ILE A 64 5.91 -10.26 23.37
C ILE A 64 6.58 -9.28 24.33
N GLY A 65 7.57 -8.52 23.86
CA GLY A 65 8.24 -7.49 24.66
C GLY A 65 7.54 -6.14 24.60
N ASP A 66 8.04 -5.17 25.37
CA ASP A 66 7.43 -3.83 25.46
C ASP A 66 8.01 -2.81 24.46
N GLN A 67 9.10 -3.18 23.78
CA GLN A 67 9.80 -2.33 22.83
C GLN A 67 9.41 -2.69 21.41
N SER A 68 9.50 -1.74 20.47
CA SER A 68 9.27 -1.99 19.05
C SER A 68 10.14 -3.11 18.51
N MET A 69 9.59 -3.86 17.55
CA MET A 69 10.36 -4.81 16.75
C MET A 69 11.52 -4.10 16.03
N SER A 70 12.67 -4.75 15.88
CA SER A 70 13.75 -4.21 15.06
C SER A 70 13.54 -4.50 13.58
N ASP A 71 14.13 -3.68 12.70
CA ASP A 71 14.13 -3.95 11.25
C ASP A 71 14.73 -5.31 10.92
N HIS A 72 15.75 -5.75 11.66
CA HIS A 72 16.35 -7.07 11.49
C HIS A 72 15.36 -8.20 11.83
N GLN A 73 14.60 -8.06 12.91
CA GLN A 73 13.59 -9.05 13.28
C GLN A 73 12.46 -9.11 12.24
N TYR A 74 12.01 -7.96 11.74
CA TYR A 74 11.04 -7.88 10.65
C TYR A 74 11.55 -8.57 9.37
N TRP A 75 12.79 -8.29 8.97
CA TRP A 75 13.42 -8.94 7.81
C TRP A 75 13.52 -10.46 7.98
N LYS A 76 13.92 -10.92 9.17
CA LYS A 76 14.00 -12.35 9.46
C LYS A 76 12.64 -13.04 9.35
N MET A 77 11.58 -12.40 9.87
CA MET A 77 10.21 -12.91 9.74
C MET A 77 9.79 -12.99 8.26
N LEU A 78 10.05 -11.94 7.48
CA LEU A 78 9.69 -11.94 6.06
C LEU A 78 10.46 -12.98 5.24
N HIS A 79 11.76 -13.16 5.54
CA HIS A 79 12.59 -14.18 4.91
C HIS A 79 12.03 -15.57 5.18
N GLN A 80 11.77 -15.88 6.45
CA GLN A 80 11.21 -17.17 6.84
C GLN A 80 9.87 -17.44 6.14
N ARG A 81 8.98 -16.44 6.07
CA ARG A 81 7.70 -16.60 5.35
C ARG A 81 7.88 -16.78 3.84
N SER A 82 8.90 -16.18 3.25
CA SER A 82 9.21 -16.38 1.83
C SER A 82 9.70 -17.81 1.56
N GLU A 83 10.53 -18.37 2.44
CA GLU A 83 10.98 -19.75 2.37
C GLU A 83 9.82 -20.74 2.56
N GLU A 84 8.98 -20.52 3.57
CA GLU A 84 7.79 -21.34 3.83
C GLU A 84 6.79 -21.32 2.67
N ALA A 85 6.74 -20.23 1.91
CA ALA A 85 5.91 -20.08 0.72
C ALA A 85 6.60 -20.54 -0.57
N GLU A 86 7.82 -21.07 -0.50
CA GLU A 86 8.63 -21.51 -1.65
C GLU A 86 8.83 -20.42 -2.72
N VAL A 87 8.96 -19.15 -2.30
CA VAL A 87 9.19 -18.01 -3.21
C VAL A 87 10.69 -17.72 -3.35
N ASP A 88 11.19 -17.82 -4.59
CA ASP A 88 12.56 -17.49 -4.98
C ASP A 88 12.58 -16.41 -6.09
N PRO A 89 13.29 -15.28 -5.93
CA PRO A 89 14.07 -14.87 -4.76
C PRO A 89 13.22 -14.46 -3.55
N VAL A 90 13.84 -14.51 -2.37
CA VAL A 90 13.25 -14.06 -1.10
C VAL A 90 12.66 -12.66 -1.26
N ILE A 91 11.41 -12.50 -0.81
CA ILE A 91 10.68 -11.25 -0.94
C ILE A 91 11.25 -10.21 0.04
N SER A 92 11.57 -9.02 -0.46
CA SER A 92 11.88 -7.86 0.38
C SER A 92 10.65 -6.99 0.68
N PRO A 93 10.70 -6.13 1.71
CA PRO A 93 9.66 -5.12 1.93
C PRO A 93 9.47 -4.18 0.75
N HIS A 94 10.54 -3.94 -0.02
CA HIS A 94 10.49 -3.14 -1.23
C HIS A 94 9.72 -3.85 -2.35
N ASP A 95 9.86 -5.18 -2.47
CA ASP A 95 9.13 -5.97 -3.46
C ASP A 95 7.63 -6.01 -3.15
N LEU A 96 7.24 -6.13 -1.88
CA LEU A 96 5.84 -6.01 -1.46
C LEU A 96 5.25 -4.63 -1.82
N ARG A 97 6.01 -3.55 -1.59
CA ARG A 97 5.58 -2.20 -1.99
C ARG A 97 5.44 -2.08 -3.50
N ARG A 98 6.39 -2.62 -4.26
CA ARG A 98 6.34 -2.64 -5.73
C ARG A 98 5.11 -3.39 -6.23
N TRP A 99 4.85 -4.57 -5.69
CA TRP A 99 3.67 -5.37 -6.02
C TRP A 99 2.39 -4.59 -5.75
N TYR A 100 2.24 -4.00 -4.55
CA TYR A 100 1.08 -3.18 -4.20
C TYR A 100 0.85 -2.02 -5.18
N VAL A 101 1.91 -1.28 -5.54
CA VAL A 101 1.82 -0.18 -6.52
C VAL A 101 1.40 -0.69 -7.89
N SER A 102 2.03 -1.74 -8.40
CA SER A 102 1.70 -2.32 -9.70
C SER A 102 0.26 -2.84 -9.73
N SER A 103 -0.19 -3.56 -8.70
CA SER A 103 -1.56 -4.10 -8.63
C SER A 103 -2.62 -3.01 -8.69
N LEU A 104 -2.47 -1.92 -7.92
CA LEU A 104 -3.43 -0.82 -7.96
C LEU A 104 -3.44 -0.14 -9.34
N LEU A 105 -2.28 0.04 -9.97
CA LEU A 105 -2.23 0.62 -11.32
C LEU A 105 -2.90 -0.31 -12.34
N ASP A 106 -2.63 -1.61 -12.28
CA ASP A 106 -3.23 -2.62 -13.16
C ASP A 106 -4.76 -2.68 -13.01
N GLU A 107 -5.28 -2.49 -11.78
CA GLU A 107 -6.72 -2.36 -11.47
C GLU A 107 -7.34 -1.03 -11.95
N GLY A 108 -6.56 -0.13 -12.54
CA GLY A 108 -7.06 1.13 -13.10
C GLY A 108 -7.05 2.32 -12.14
N VAL A 109 -6.48 2.18 -10.94
CA VAL A 109 -6.40 3.28 -9.97
C VAL A 109 -5.55 4.41 -10.55
N ASP A 110 -5.97 5.64 -10.26
CA ASP A 110 -5.27 6.86 -10.66
C ASP A 110 -3.84 6.90 -10.08
N VAL A 111 -2.86 7.28 -10.91
CA VAL A 111 -1.44 7.27 -10.53
C VAL A 111 -1.14 8.21 -9.36
N PHE A 112 -1.87 9.34 -9.23
CA PHE A 112 -1.68 10.24 -8.11
C PHE A 112 -2.29 9.70 -6.82
N GLN A 113 -3.40 8.96 -6.90
CA GLN A 113 -3.94 8.23 -5.75
C GLN A 113 -2.97 7.16 -5.25
N VAL A 114 -2.41 6.35 -6.16
CA VAL A 114 -1.40 5.34 -5.80
C VAL A 114 -0.13 6.00 -5.23
N MET A 115 0.34 7.10 -5.83
CA MET A 115 1.49 7.84 -5.33
C MET A 115 1.28 8.34 -3.89
N ARG A 116 0.09 8.88 -3.59
CA ARG A 116 -0.27 9.31 -2.23
C ARG A 116 -0.35 8.14 -1.25
N SER A 117 -0.90 6.99 -1.65
CA SER A 117 -1.06 5.83 -0.76
C SER A 117 0.28 5.24 -0.28
N VAL A 118 1.34 5.36 -1.09
CA VAL A 118 2.69 4.89 -0.72
C VAL A 118 3.64 6.01 -0.28
N GLY A 119 3.20 7.27 -0.28
CA GLY A 119 4.00 8.41 0.18
C GLY A 119 5.15 8.81 -0.76
N HIS A 120 5.04 8.51 -2.06
CA HIS A 120 6.04 8.94 -3.03
C HIS A 120 5.96 10.46 -3.28
N LYS A 121 7.11 11.15 -3.20
CA LYS A 121 7.18 12.61 -3.44
C LYS A 121 7.17 12.99 -4.93
N ARG A 122 7.48 12.04 -5.81
CA ARG A 122 7.57 12.25 -7.26
C ARG A 122 6.71 11.23 -7.97
N VAL A 123 5.87 11.70 -8.88
CA VAL A 123 5.02 10.84 -9.70
C VAL A 123 5.85 9.87 -10.56
N ASP A 124 7.03 10.30 -11.03
CA ASP A 124 7.98 9.48 -11.80
C ASP A 124 8.35 8.16 -11.10
N THR A 125 8.34 8.15 -9.76
CA THR A 125 8.65 6.96 -8.97
C THR A 125 7.52 5.94 -9.05
N THR A 126 6.27 6.40 -9.10
CA THR A 126 5.08 5.54 -9.24
C THR A 126 4.82 5.17 -10.70
N PHE A 127 5.02 6.11 -11.63
CA PHE A 127 4.72 5.93 -13.06
C PHE A 127 5.59 4.84 -13.71
N ARG A 128 6.82 4.62 -13.22
CA ARG A 128 7.69 3.51 -13.66
C ARG A 128 7.10 2.11 -13.45
N TYR A 129 6.04 1.98 -12.64
CA TYR A 129 5.33 0.73 -12.42
C TYR A 129 4.06 0.58 -13.25
N ASP A 130 3.64 1.62 -13.97
CA ASP A 130 2.46 1.59 -14.82
C ASP A 130 2.77 0.83 -16.12
N ARG A 131 2.19 -0.36 -16.26
CA ARG A 131 2.35 -1.24 -17.43
C ARG A 131 1.14 -1.18 -18.37
N ARG A 132 0.17 -0.32 -18.07
CA ARG A 132 -1.02 -0.15 -18.89
C ARG A 132 -0.58 0.38 -20.25
N SER A 133 -0.79 -0.44 -21.28
CA SER A 133 -0.24 -0.24 -22.62
C SER A 133 -0.59 1.12 -23.24
N GLN A 134 0.29 1.61 -24.10
CA GLN A 134 0.04 2.80 -24.94
C GLN A 134 -1.22 2.65 -25.84
N ASN A 135 -1.67 1.42 -26.11
CA ASN A 135 -2.88 1.14 -26.89
C ASN A 135 -4.17 1.60 -26.20
N ARG A 136 -4.17 1.71 -24.87
CA ARG A 136 -5.35 2.15 -24.09
C ARG A 136 -5.75 3.59 -24.41
N LEU A 137 -4.80 4.43 -24.82
CA LEU A 137 -5.08 5.81 -25.19
C LEU A 137 -5.97 5.87 -26.44
N ARG A 138 -5.76 4.96 -27.40
CA ARG A 138 -6.56 4.93 -28.62
C ARG A 138 -8.00 4.53 -28.32
N ASP A 139 -8.20 3.48 -27.54
CA ASP A 139 -9.54 3.03 -27.12
C ASP A 139 -10.28 4.12 -26.32
N ILE A 140 -9.56 4.86 -25.45
CA ILE A 140 -10.13 5.99 -24.70
C ILE A 140 -10.51 7.14 -25.63
N VAL A 141 -9.64 7.49 -26.58
CA VAL A 141 -9.90 8.54 -27.57
C VAL A 141 -11.09 8.18 -28.45
N ASP A 142 -11.18 6.92 -28.89
CA ASP A 142 -12.29 6.43 -29.73
C ASP A 142 -13.62 6.36 -28.94
N GLY A 143 -13.55 6.21 -27.61
CA GLY A 143 -14.70 6.28 -26.70
C GLY A 143 -15.14 7.70 -26.31
N LEU A 144 -14.46 8.75 -26.78
CA LEU A 144 -14.89 10.12 -26.53
C LEU A 144 -16.19 10.38 -27.28
N ASN A 145 -17.21 10.82 -26.54
CA ASN A 145 -18.46 11.28 -27.15
C ASN A 145 -18.22 12.63 -27.83
N LEU A 146 -17.86 12.59 -29.12
CA LEU A 146 -17.76 13.78 -29.95
C LEU A 146 -19.17 14.25 -30.32
N PRO A 147 -19.41 15.57 -30.41
CA PRO A 147 -20.61 16.09 -31.04
C PRO A 147 -20.80 15.41 -32.40
N GLY A 148 -21.99 14.88 -32.66
CA GLY A 148 -22.26 14.16 -33.90
C GLY A 148 -22.10 15.09 -35.11
N LEU A 149 -21.61 14.56 -36.24
CA LEU A 149 -21.53 15.29 -37.52
C LEU A 149 -22.89 15.82 -38.02
N VAL A 150 -23.99 15.45 -37.37
CA VAL A 150 -25.35 15.95 -37.63
C VAL A 150 -25.51 17.42 -37.21
N ASP A 151 -24.73 17.90 -36.24
CA ASP A 151 -24.72 19.32 -35.85
C ASP A 151 -23.98 20.21 -36.88
N LEU A 152 -23.43 19.61 -37.95
CA LEU A 152 -22.74 20.31 -39.04
C LEU A 152 -23.49 20.24 -40.37
N GLU A 153 -24.75 19.80 -40.39
CA GLU A 153 -25.59 19.91 -41.59
C GLU A 153 -25.94 21.38 -41.88
N ARG A 154 -25.06 21.98 -42.70
CA ARG A 154 -25.37 22.90 -43.82
C ARG A 154 -26.43 23.96 -43.53
N ASP A 155 -25.98 25.09 -42.98
CA ASP A 155 -26.53 26.39 -43.38
C ASP A 155 -26.06 26.67 -44.82
N GLU A 156 -26.71 26.03 -45.81
CA GLU A 156 -26.73 26.52 -47.19
C GLU A 156 -27.99 27.37 -47.36
N ASP A 157 -27.84 28.70 -47.18
CA ASP A 157 -28.74 29.75 -47.69
C ASP A 157 -27.92 30.75 -48.54
#